data_AF-A0A915U596-F1
#
_entry.id   AF-A0A915U596-F1
#
_cell.length_a   1.000
_cell.length_b   1.000
_cell.length_c   1.000
_cell.angle_alpha   90.00
_cell.angle_beta   90.00
_cell.angle_gamma   90.00
#
_symmetry.space_group_name_H-M   'P 1'
#
loop_
_entity.id
_entity.type
_entity.pdbx_description
1 polymer ?
#
loop_
_entity_poly.entity_id
_entity_poly.type
_entity_poly.pdbx_seq_one_letter_code
_entity_poly.pdbx_strand_id
1 'polypeptide(L)' 'MVAVTCLSCKFYKVKDTTSGFCLVTVKKTGNREAERPAVEAQTSCDQWEDAGQQYYIRLGWIKSQTNQE' A
#
# COMPACT_ATOMS: atom_id res chain seq x y z
N MET A 1 4.82 2.34 17.22
CA MET A 1 3.69 2.84 16.41
C MET A 1 4.05 2.68 14.94
N VAL A 2 3.14 2.17 14.11
CA VAL A 2 3.36 2.06 12.66
C VAL A 2 3.23 3.46 12.05
N ALA A 3 4.16 3.86 11.19
CA ALA A 3 4.09 5.15 10.52
C ALA A 3 2.85 5.21 9.60
N VAL A 4 2.20 6.37 9.53
CA VAL A 4 1.06 6.62 8.64
C VAL A 4 1.60 6.79 7.22
N THR A 5 1.66 5.71 6.46
CA THR A 5 2.16 5.68 5.08
C THR A 5 1.27 4.80 4.20
N CYS A 6 1.41 4.90 2.88
CA CYS A 6 0.72 4.05 1.94
C CYS A 6 1.05 2.58 2.22
N LEU A 7 2.29 2.24 2.55
CA LEU A 7 2.67 0.87 2.91
C LEU A 7 1.82 0.28 4.06
N SER A 8 1.49 1.11 5.06
CA SER A 8 0.65 0.76 6.20
C SER A 8 -0.85 0.99 6.00
N CYS A 9 -1.28 1.39 4.79
CA CYS A 9 -2.67 1.67 4.46
C CYS A 9 -3.42 0.45 3.92
N LYS A 10 -4.65 0.18 4.38
CA LYS A 10 -5.46 -0.95 3.91
C LYS A 10 -5.76 -0.90 2.40
N PHE A 11 -5.73 0.30 1.81
CA PHE A 11 -6.00 0.52 0.38
C PHE A 11 -4.78 0.32 -0.52
N TYR A 12 -3.59 0.19 0.03
CA TYR A 12 -2.38 0.06 -0.77
C TYR A 12 -2.18 -1.36 -1.29
N LYS A 13 -1.85 -1.47 -2.58
CA LYS A 13 -1.43 -2.71 -3.22
C LYS A 13 0.01 -2.57 -3.67
N VAL A 14 0.90 -3.37 -3.07
CA VAL A 14 2.33 -3.41 -3.43
C VAL A 14 2.49 -3.75 -4.92
N LYS A 15 3.38 -3.04 -5.60
CA LYS A 15 3.83 -3.32 -6.97
C LYS A 15 5.31 -3.71 -6.98
N ASP A 16 6.13 -2.94 -6.26
CA ASP A 16 7.57 -3.14 -6.12
C ASP A 16 8.03 -2.71 -4.71
N THR A 17 9.35 -2.66 -4.49
CA THR A 17 9.95 -2.33 -3.19
C THR A 17 9.73 -0.87 -2.77
N THR A 18 9.42 0.02 -3.71
CA THR A 18 9.31 1.46 -3.50
C THR A 18 7.91 2.01 -3.75
N SER A 19 7.11 1.34 -4.56
CA SER A 19 5.85 1.85 -5.09
C SER A 19 4.75 0.79 -5.17
N GLY A 20 3.52 1.28 -5.31
CA GLY A 20 2.32 0.47 -5.39
C GLY A 20 1.16 1.25 -5.98
N PHE A 21 -0.05 0.71 -5.83
CA PHE A 21 -1.28 1.32 -6.31
C PHE A 21 -2.22 1.62 -5.15
N CYS A 22 -2.87 2.78 -5.20
CA CYS A 22 -3.96 3.10 -4.30
C CYS A 22 -5.28 2.52 -4.81
N LEU A 23 -5.95 1.71 -4.00
CA LEU A 23 -7.25 1.10 -4.31
C LEU A 23 -8.42 1.76 -3.57
N VAL A 24 -8.24 2.98 -3.04
CA VAL A 24 -9.26 3.63 -2.21
C VAL A 24 -10.59 3.76 -2.93
N THR A 25 -10.58 4.22 -4.19
CA THR A 25 -11.79 4.41 -5.00
C THR A 25 -12.45 3.06 -5.29
N VAL A 26 -11.68 2.05 -5.71
CA VAL A 26 -12.19 0.69 -5.96
C VAL A 26 -12.84 0.11 -4.70
N LYS A 27 -12.20 0.27 -3.54
CA LYS A 27 -12.67 -0.32 -2.27
C LYS A 27 -13.87 0.41 -1.67
N LYS A 28 -13.93 1.74 -1.79
CA LYS A 28 -15.04 2.54 -1.26
C LYS A 28 -16.28 2.51 -2.16
N THR A 29 -16.10 2.44 -3.48
CA THR A 29 -17.22 2.47 -4.44
C THR A 29 -17.65 1.08 -4.93
N GLY A 30 -16.79 0.07 -4.81
CA GLY A 30 -17.00 -1.24 -5.42
C GLY A 30 -16.76 -1.29 -6.93
N ASN A 31 -16.46 -0.15 -7.58
CA ASN A 31 -16.19 -0.10 -9.01
C ASN A 31 -14.79 -0.67 -9.31
N ARG A 32 -14.73 -1.82 -9.98
CA ARG A 32 -13.47 -2.50 -10.35
C ARG A 32 -12.68 -1.79 -11.45
N GLU A 33 -13.35 -0.97 -12.24
CA GLU A 33 -12.80 -0.18 -13.35
C GLU A 33 -12.33 1.21 -12.90
N ALA A 34 -12.52 1.55 -11.63
CA ALA A 34 -12.03 2.81 -11.09
C ALA A 34 -10.50 2.92 -11.16
N GLU A 35 -10.03 4.16 -11.22
CA GLU A 35 -8.61 4.51 -11.29
C GLU A 35 -7.81 3.92 -10.12
N ARG A 36 -6.58 3.52 -10.42
CA ARG A 36 -5.61 2.98 -9.47
C ARG A 36 -4.31 3.75 -9.61
N PRO A 37 -4.21 4.96 -9.02
CA PRO A 37 -3.02 5.77 -9.19
C PRO A 37 -1.81 5.07 -8.54
N ALA A 38 -0.66 5.21 -9.19
CA ALA A 38 0.62 4.79 -8.63
C ALA A 38 1.04 5.74 -7.50
N VAL A 39 1.49 5.18 -6.38
CA VAL A 39 1.89 5.94 -5.20
C VAL A 39 3.15 5.32 -4.59
N GLU A 40 4.00 6.16 -3.99
CA GLU A 40 5.18 5.72 -3.26
C GLU A 40 4.79 5.14 -1.89
N ALA A 41 5.48 4.09 -1.47
CA ALA A 41 5.21 3.36 -0.23
C ALA A 41 5.28 4.27 1.03
N GLN A 42 6.08 5.33 1.00
CA GLN A 42 6.34 6.23 2.12
C GLN A 42 5.46 7.49 2.15
N THR A 43 4.61 7.69 1.15
CA THR A 43 3.67 8.83 1.13
C THR A 43 2.41 8.53 1.94
N SER A 44 1.54 9.52 2.15
CA SER A 44 0.26 9.34 2.87
C SER A 44 -0.80 10.31 2.36
N CYS A 45 -2.07 10.05 2.70
CA CYS A 45 -3.18 10.97 2.43
C CYS A 45 -4.27 10.88 3.50
N ASP A 46 -5.22 11.80 3.48
CA ASP A 46 -6.32 11.88 4.46
C ASP A 46 -7.30 10.70 4.40
N GLN A 47 -7.24 9.90 3.33
CA GLN A 47 -8.04 8.68 3.19
C GLN A 47 -7.36 7.44 3.78
N TRP A 48 -6.24 7.62 4.48
CA TRP A 48 -5.48 6.53 5.09
C TRP A 48 -6.32 5.79 6.15
N GLU A 49 -6.21 4.46 6.13
CA GLU A 49 -6.80 3.60 7.15
C GLU A 49 -5.83 2.45 7.45
N ASP A 50 -5.71 2.07 8.72
CA ASP A 50 -4.73 1.07 9.17
C ASP A 50 -4.90 -0.28 8.45
N ALA A 51 -3.80 -0.82 7.94
CA ALA A 51 -3.74 -2.14 7.33
C ALA A 51 -3.57 -3.27 8.34
N GLY A 52 -3.23 -2.97 9.60
CA GLY A 52 -2.97 -3.95 10.64
C GLY A 52 -1.89 -4.95 10.22
N GLN A 53 -2.20 -6.26 10.29
CA GLN A 53 -1.25 -7.33 9.94
C GLN A 53 -0.77 -7.29 8.48
N GLN A 54 -1.55 -6.71 7.56
CA GLN A 54 -1.17 -6.59 6.16
C GLN A 54 0.09 -5.73 5.97
N TYR A 55 0.35 -4.76 6.86
CA TYR A 55 1.60 -3.99 6.84
C TYR A 55 2.83 -4.89 6.97
N TYR A 56 2.84 -5.81 7.93
CA TYR A 56 3.98 -6.69 8.19
C TYR A 56 4.20 -7.71 7.07
N ILE A 57 3.11 -8.20 6.46
CA ILE A 57 3.19 -9.09 5.29
C ILE A 57 3.89 -8.36 4.13
N ARG A 58 3.47 -7.13 3.83
CA ARG A 58 4.07 -6.31 2.76
C ARG A 58 5.52 -5.98 3.06
N LEU A 59 5.82 -5.60 4.30
CA LEU A 59 7.20 -5.31 4.73
C LEU A 59 8.10 -6.53 4.61
N GLY A 60 7.62 -7.72 4.98
CA GLY A 60 8.34 -8.98 4.83
C GLY A 60 8.69 -9.27 3.36
N TRP A 61 7.73 -9.07 2.46
CA TRP A 61 7.96 -9.22 1.02
C TRP A 61 8.97 -8.20 0.49
N ILE A 62 8.88 -6.92 0.86
CA ILE A 62 9.84 -5.90 0.42
C ILE A 62 11.26 -6.25 0.86
N LYS A 63 11.43 -6.71 2.11
CA LYS A 63 12.72 -7.15 2.64
C LYS A 63 13.28 -8.35 1.89
N SER A 64 12.44 -9.33 1.52
CA SER A 64 12.92 -10.50 0.77
C SER A 64 13.40 -10.13 -0.63
N GLN A 65 12.81 -9.10 -1.26
CA GLN A 65 13.25 -8.62 -2.57
C GLN A 65 14.56 -7.82 -2.50
N THR A 66 14.76 -7.05 -1.42
CA THR A 66 15.98 -6.24 -1.24
C THR A 66 17.21 -7.11 -0.91
N ASN A 67 17.01 -8.29 -0.33
CA ASN A 67 18.10 -9.22 0.01
C ASN A 67 18.50 -10.15 -1.14
N GLN A 68 17.93 -9.99 -2.33
CA GLN A 68 18.28 -10.78 -3.54
C GLN A 68 19.25 -10.03 -4.49
N GLU A 69 19.75 -8.87 -4.08
CA GLU A 69 20.85 -8.12 -4.72
C GLU A 69 22.19 -8.47 -4.05
#